data_AF-A0A3S4YJE4-F1
#
_entry.id   AF-A0A3S4YJE4-F1
#
_cell.length_a   1.000
_cell.length_b   1.000
_cell.length_c   1.000
_cell.angle_alpha   90.00
_cell.angle_beta   90.00
_cell.angle_gamma   90.00
#
_symmetry.space_group_name_H-M   'P 1'
#
loop_
_entity.id
_entity.type
_entity.pdbx_description
1 polymer ?
#
loop_
_entity_poly.entity_id
_entity_poly.type
_entity_poly.pdbx_seq_one_letter_code
_entity_poly.pdbx_strand_id
1 'polypeptide(L)'
;MLTVIDQLAGVRVPASALETLVLPARVRDYSPQLLDSLLASGEVLWRGEGEISGNDGWVSLHLAESAELTLPDSSRTQALDELGSVEHAVFEALSGGGLFFMPLRERVHDILTSRAASGEVVHFPEASEVSATLWRLVWAGLVTNDTFAPVRAMLAGGSSAHPVRPAAPLARPVRRRGAARLSAARTSAGAYPRRYSGLGGTRANSSDPQVSARDSGRFSHISFPQPTGTESSQEADATVTAYARAELLLDRYGVLTRGALASEDVPGGFAALYRVYAAAEERALVRRGYFIEGLGAAQFASPATVDAVRSYTNIGTDTPQNTGVKRTKTEEVFGLFEGVLLAATDPANPYGAALTWPSVPSLLSASSTPGGTEEAAHEGTETARSVRHRPGRKAGACLILLDGEAVLYLERGGKTLLSFTADPLKLEAAAPLLARIVQAGIAEKIVVEKLNDCDILATPEPPTHRGASKADSNRLPEHPVVALRRALLAQGFYTTPRGLRMRRSP
;
A
#
# COMPACT_ATOMS: atom_id res chain seq x y z
N MET A 1 14.66 1.58 -5.86
CA MET A 1 13.37 1.55 -6.60
C MET A 1 13.07 0.15 -7.11
N LEU A 2 13.77 -0.40 -8.11
CA LEU A 2 13.47 -1.74 -8.65
C LEU A 2 13.39 -2.83 -7.58
N THR A 3 14.34 -2.92 -6.65
CA THR A 3 14.29 -3.87 -5.51
C THR A 3 13.05 -3.68 -4.62
N VAL A 4 12.60 -2.45 -4.44
CA VAL A 4 11.39 -2.13 -3.68
C VAL A 4 10.14 -2.56 -4.45
N ILE A 5 10.11 -2.33 -5.77
CA ILE A 5 9.01 -2.78 -6.63
C ILE A 5 8.94 -4.31 -6.66
N ASP A 6 10.09 -4.98 -6.76
CA ASP A 6 10.18 -6.44 -6.71
C ASP A 6 9.60 -6.98 -5.40
N GLN A 7 10.03 -6.44 -4.27
CA GLN A 7 9.51 -6.80 -2.94
C GLN A 7 7.99 -6.57 -2.84
N LEU A 8 7.48 -5.49 -3.44
CA LEU A 8 6.07 -5.12 -3.44
C LEU A 8 5.27 -5.72 -4.61
N ALA A 9 5.86 -6.61 -5.42
CA ALA A 9 5.23 -7.03 -6.66
C ALA A 9 3.89 -7.73 -6.40
N GLY A 10 2.81 -7.24 -7.03
CA GLY A 10 1.45 -7.75 -6.82
C GLY A 10 0.78 -7.38 -5.51
N VAL A 11 1.39 -6.56 -4.64
CA VAL A 11 0.70 -6.01 -3.46
C VAL A 11 -0.36 -5.03 -3.92
N ARG A 12 -1.59 -5.23 -3.46
CA ARG A 12 -2.69 -4.28 -3.65
C ARG A 12 -2.54 -3.11 -2.67
N VAL A 13 -2.31 -1.91 -3.20
CA VAL A 13 -2.25 -0.67 -2.41
C VAL A 13 -3.19 0.38 -2.97
N PRO A 14 -3.76 1.28 -2.15
CA PRO A 14 -4.50 2.42 -2.67
C PRO A 14 -3.59 3.31 -3.50
N ALA A 15 -4.05 3.77 -4.66
CA ALA A 15 -3.29 4.66 -5.53
C ALA A 15 -2.91 5.95 -4.80
N SER A 16 -3.80 6.48 -3.97
CA SER A 16 -3.55 7.63 -3.10
C SER A 16 -2.39 7.44 -2.10
N ALA A 17 -2.12 6.19 -1.69
CA ALA A 17 -1.09 5.85 -0.71
C ALA A 17 0.25 5.44 -1.35
N LEU A 18 0.24 4.99 -2.62
CA LEU A 18 1.41 4.42 -3.29
C LEU A 18 2.60 5.38 -3.30
N GLU A 19 2.41 6.60 -3.80
CA GLU A 19 3.47 7.60 -3.95
C GLU A 19 3.60 8.56 -2.76
N THR A 20 2.67 8.51 -1.82
CA THR A 20 2.65 9.39 -0.64
C THR A 20 3.20 8.71 0.60
N LEU A 21 2.95 7.41 0.78
CA LEU A 21 3.32 6.64 1.97
C LEU A 21 4.17 5.41 1.64
N VAL A 22 3.75 4.58 0.68
CA VAL A 22 4.34 3.25 0.47
C VAL A 22 5.75 3.33 -0.13
N LEU A 23 5.92 4.05 -1.24
CA LEU A 23 7.21 4.20 -1.92
C LEU A 23 8.16 5.13 -1.17
N PRO A 24 7.74 6.31 -0.66
CA PRO A 24 8.62 7.19 0.12
C PRO A 24 9.15 6.55 1.41
N ALA A 25 8.41 5.62 2.03
CA ALA A 25 8.89 4.88 3.20
C ALA A 25 10.07 3.94 2.90
N ARG A 26 10.24 3.55 1.64
CA ARG A 26 11.25 2.55 1.21
C ARG A 26 12.31 3.10 0.28
N VAL A 27 12.04 4.22 -0.39
CA VAL A 27 12.92 4.85 -1.35
C VAL A 27 13.22 6.27 -0.88
N ARG A 28 14.45 6.45 -0.41
CA ARG A 28 14.97 7.76 -0.02
C ARG A 28 14.86 8.74 -1.20
N ASP A 29 14.44 9.96 -0.89
CA ASP A 29 14.25 11.05 -1.86
C ASP A 29 13.37 10.63 -3.05
N TYR A 30 12.31 9.84 -2.79
CA TYR A 30 11.37 9.41 -3.81
C TYR A 30 10.77 10.60 -4.56
N SER A 31 10.79 10.54 -5.89
CA SER A 31 10.08 11.47 -6.74
C SER A 31 9.23 10.71 -7.77
N PRO A 32 8.05 11.23 -8.16
CA PRO A 32 7.17 10.59 -9.14
C PRO A 32 7.84 10.25 -10.48
N GLN A 33 8.85 11.03 -10.87
CA GLN A 33 9.62 10.83 -12.10
C GLN A 33 10.40 9.51 -12.11
N LEU A 34 10.79 8.99 -10.93
CA LEU A 34 11.46 7.70 -10.84
C LEU A 34 10.55 6.56 -11.28
N LEU A 35 9.28 6.59 -10.87
CA LEU A 35 8.29 5.60 -11.28
C LEU A 35 7.93 5.77 -12.76
N ASP A 36 7.67 7.00 -13.20
CA ASP A 36 7.33 7.26 -14.61
C ASP A 36 8.43 6.85 -15.58
N SER A 37 9.71 7.05 -15.21
CA SER A 37 10.83 6.62 -16.03
C SER A 37 10.87 5.08 -16.20
N LEU A 38 10.56 4.34 -15.13
CA LEU A 38 10.53 2.89 -15.15
C LEU A 38 9.33 2.34 -15.93
N LEU A 39 8.16 2.96 -15.79
CA LEU A 39 6.96 2.62 -16.58
C LEU A 39 7.20 2.90 -18.07
N ALA A 40 7.73 4.08 -18.42
CA ALA A 40 8.01 4.46 -19.80
C ALA A 40 9.09 3.59 -20.46
N SER A 41 10.06 3.10 -19.68
CA SER A 41 11.08 2.16 -20.16
C SER A 41 10.55 0.73 -20.35
N GLY A 42 9.38 0.42 -19.79
CA GLY A 42 8.82 -0.94 -19.77
C GLY A 42 9.51 -1.89 -18.80
N GLU A 43 10.34 -1.40 -17.87
CA GLU A 43 10.92 -2.23 -16.79
C GLU A 43 9.89 -2.57 -15.71
N VAL A 44 8.89 -1.70 -15.54
CA VAL A 44 7.80 -1.82 -14.55
C VAL A 44 6.47 -1.72 -15.27
N LEU A 45 5.50 -2.49 -14.81
CA LEU A 45 4.10 -2.42 -15.19
C LEU A 45 3.26 -2.13 -13.95
N TRP A 46 2.19 -1.36 -14.10
CA TRP A 46 1.19 -1.19 -13.06
C TRP A 46 -0.17 -1.73 -13.55
N ARG A 47 -0.97 -2.21 -12.61
CA ARG A 47 -2.30 -2.75 -12.87
C ARG A 47 -3.32 -2.12 -11.92
N GLY A 48 -4.51 -1.83 -12.41
CA GLY A 48 -5.67 -1.52 -11.57
C GLY A 48 -6.31 -2.80 -11.02
N GLU A 49 -6.72 -2.75 -9.76
CA GLU A 49 -7.22 -3.89 -8.97
C GLU A 49 -8.60 -3.55 -8.35
N GLY A 50 -9.37 -2.70 -9.02
CA GLY A 50 -10.69 -2.22 -8.59
C GLY A 50 -10.73 -0.78 -8.08
N GLU A 51 -11.89 -0.16 -8.19
CA GLU A 51 -12.13 1.23 -7.79
C GLU A 51 -12.38 1.38 -6.28
N ILE A 52 -12.03 2.55 -5.75
CA ILE A 52 -12.34 2.99 -4.38
C ILE A 52 -13.14 4.30 -4.49
N SER A 53 -14.08 4.52 -3.58
CA SER A 53 -14.85 5.77 -3.56
C SER A 53 -13.97 7.02 -3.48
N GLY A 54 -14.29 8.05 -4.27
CA GLY A 54 -13.63 9.35 -4.24
C GLY A 54 -12.41 9.49 -5.15
N ASN A 55 -12.51 9.03 -6.40
CA ASN A 55 -11.46 9.10 -7.44
C ASN A 55 -10.16 8.36 -7.06
N ASP A 56 -10.25 7.29 -6.26
CA ASP A 56 -9.11 6.46 -5.87
C ASP A 56 -9.34 5.02 -6.35
N GLY A 57 -8.32 4.18 -6.30
CA GLY A 57 -8.39 2.80 -6.76
C GLY A 57 -7.31 1.95 -6.14
N TRP A 58 -7.50 0.64 -6.12
CA TRP A 58 -6.45 -0.29 -5.80
C TRP A 58 -5.54 -0.44 -7.01
N VAL A 59 -4.23 -0.40 -6.78
CA VAL A 59 -3.22 -0.63 -7.80
C VAL A 59 -2.18 -1.60 -7.29
N SER A 60 -1.51 -2.28 -8.22
CA SER A 60 -0.38 -3.17 -7.98
C SER A 60 0.75 -2.83 -8.97
N LEU A 61 1.99 -2.97 -8.52
CA LEU A 61 3.19 -2.81 -9.36
C LEU A 61 3.82 -4.17 -9.62
N HIS A 62 4.44 -4.31 -10.79
CA HIS A 62 5.07 -5.55 -11.24
C HIS A 62 6.35 -5.23 -12.00
N LEU A 63 7.39 -6.04 -11.84
CA LEU A 63 8.51 -6.00 -12.77
C LEU A 63 8.10 -6.72 -14.06
N ALA A 64 8.44 -6.14 -15.21
CA ALA A 64 8.07 -6.74 -16.50
C ALA A 64 8.61 -8.16 -16.67
N GLU A 65 9.78 -8.48 -16.10
CA GLU A 65 10.40 -9.80 -16.20
C GLU A 65 9.75 -10.89 -15.32
N SER A 66 8.98 -10.51 -14.30
CA SER A 66 8.30 -11.41 -13.36
C SER A 66 6.78 -11.18 -13.31
N ALA A 67 6.25 -10.37 -14.23
CA ALA A 67 4.85 -10.00 -14.35
C ALA A 67 3.95 -11.24 -14.47
N GLU A 68 4.36 -12.22 -15.27
CA GLU A 68 3.63 -13.50 -15.48
C GLU A 68 3.43 -14.29 -14.18
N LEU A 69 4.31 -14.14 -13.19
CA LEU A 69 4.27 -14.89 -11.93
C LEU A 69 3.53 -14.12 -10.81
N THR A 70 3.41 -12.80 -10.96
CA THR A 70 2.92 -11.90 -9.91
C THR A 70 1.52 -11.37 -10.19
N LEU A 71 1.06 -11.40 -11.44
CA LEU A 71 -0.28 -10.94 -11.83
C LEU A 71 -1.34 -12.02 -11.58
N PRO A 72 -2.45 -11.72 -10.88
CA PRO A 72 -3.51 -12.69 -10.63
C PRO A 72 -4.29 -13.01 -11.93
N ASP A 73 -4.45 -14.31 -12.21
CA ASP A 73 -5.08 -14.84 -13.43
C ASP A 73 -6.62 -14.91 -13.35
N SER A 74 -7.15 -15.28 -12.18
CA SER A 74 -8.58 -15.59 -11.99
C SER A 74 -9.51 -14.38 -12.17
N SER A 75 -9.15 -13.21 -11.61
CA SER A 75 -9.94 -11.98 -11.74
C SER A 75 -10.01 -11.46 -13.17
N ARG A 76 -9.02 -11.82 -14.00
CA ARG A 76 -8.92 -11.37 -15.38
C ARG A 76 -9.88 -12.11 -16.29
N THR A 77 -9.93 -13.44 -16.19
CA THR A 77 -10.81 -14.27 -17.02
C THR A 77 -12.27 -13.88 -16.82
N GLN A 78 -12.68 -13.69 -15.56
CA GLN A 78 -14.02 -13.21 -15.26
C GLN A 78 -14.29 -11.83 -15.87
N ALA A 79 -13.34 -10.89 -15.75
CA ALA A 79 -13.51 -9.55 -16.33
C ALA A 79 -13.62 -9.56 -17.87
N LEU A 80 -12.95 -10.49 -18.56
CA LEU A 80 -13.04 -10.66 -20.01
C LEU A 80 -14.42 -11.18 -20.44
N ASP A 81 -14.99 -12.12 -19.69
CA ASP A 81 -16.30 -12.72 -19.99
C ASP A 81 -17.45 -11.72 -19.79
N GLU A 82 -17.26 -10.70 -18.95
CA GLU A 82 -18.27 -9.68 -18.61
C GLU A 82 -18.22 -8.42 -19.50
N LEU A 83 -17.34 -8.38 -20.51
CA LEU A 83 -17.16 -7.17 -21.33
C LEU A 83 -18.39 -6.90 -22.24
N GLY A 84 -18.86 -5.64 -22.24
CA GLY A 84 -19.85 -5.14 -23.19
C GLY A 84 -19.29 -4.89 -24.59
N SER A 85 -20.12 -4.42 -25.53
CA SER A 85 -19.71 -4.23 -26.93
C SER A 85 -18.66 -3.12 -27.11
N VAL A 86 -18.83 -1.99 -26.40
CA VAL A 86 -17.88 -0.87 -26.45
C VAL A 86 -16.59 -1.22 -25.72
N GLU A 87 -16.69 -1.91 -24.58
CA GLU A 87 -15.55 -2.46 -23.85
C GLU A 87 -14.70 -3.37 -24.74
N HIS A 88 -15.34 -4.31 -25.44
CA HIS A 88 -14.67 -5.19 -26.40
C HIS A 88 -13.97 -4.40 -27.52
N ALA A 89 -14.60 -3.35 -28.05
CA ALA A 89 -13.98 -2.53 -29.10
C ALA A 89 -12.76 -1.75 -28.59
N VAL A 90 -12.85 -1.15 -27.38
CA VAL A 90 -11.71 -0.46 -26.74
C VAL A 90 -10.59 -1.44 -26.43
N PHE A 91 -10.92 -2.61 -25.89
CA PHE A 91 -9.97 -3.67 -25.60
C PHE A 91 -9.26 -4.17 -26.87
N GLU A 92 -10.02 -4.48 -27.93
CA GLU A 92 -9.48 -4.94 -29.22
C GLU A 92 -8.60 -3.87 -29.89
N ALA A 93 -8.98 -2.59 -29.80
CA ALA A 93 -8.17 -1.50 -30.33
C ALA A 93 -6.75 -1.48 -29.73
N LEU A 94 -6.61 -1.90 -28.47
CA LEU A 94 -5.34 -1.97 -27.74
C LEU A 94 -4.55 -3.27 -27.96
N SER A 95 -5.12 -4.28 -28.61
CA SER A 95 -4.43 -5.55 -28.93
C SER A 95 -3.25 -5.35 -29.88
N GLY A 96 -3.24 -4.27 -30.67
CA GLY A 96 -2.15 -3.93 -31.59
C GLY A 96 -0.95 -3.23 -30.96
N GLY A 97 -0.95 -3.01 -29.64
CA GLY A 97 0.07 -2.26 -28.90
C GLY A 97 -0.46 -0.98 -28.25
N GLY A 98 0.44 -0.22 -27.63
CA GLY A 98 0.06 0.96 -26.86
C GLY A 98 -0.40 2.14 -27.74
N LEU A 99 -1.54 2.74 -27.41
CA LEU A 99 -2.13 3.89 -28.12
C LEU A 99 -2.34 5.08 -27.19
N PHE A 100 -2.14 6.28 -27.72
CA PHE A 100 -2.64 7.51 -27.09
C PHE A 100 -4.16 7.62 -27.30
N PHE A 101 -4.82 8.43 -26.47
CA PHE A 101 -6.28 8.51 -26.43
C PHE A 101 -6.95 8.87 -27.78
N MET A 102 -6.40 9.80 -28.56
CA MET A 102 -6.99 10.19 -29.85
C MET A 102 -6.90 9.06 -30.90
N PRO A 103 -5.72 8.46 -31.16
CA PRO A 103 -5.62 7.25 -31.99
C PRO A 103 -6.46 6.06 -31.51
N LEU A 104 -6.63 5.91 -30.18
CA LEU A 104 -7.52 4.89 -29.62
C LEU A 104 -8.96 5.11 -30.06
N ARG A 105 -9.46 6.35 -29.97
CA ARG A 105 -10.83 6.69 -30.40
C ARG A 105 -11.07 6.43 -31.87
N GLU A 106 -10.12 6.83 -32.72
CA GLU A 106 -10.19 6.57 -34.17
C GLU A 106 -10.27 5.07 -34.44
N ARG A 107 -9.42 4.27 -33.79
CA ARG A 107 -9.42 2.81 -33.97
C ARG A 107 -10.69 2.14 -33.44
N VAL A 108 -11.25 2.62 -32.33
CA VAL A 108 -12.53 2.15 -31.81
C VAL A 108 -13.66 2.43 -32.82
N HIS A 109 -13.66 3.61 -33.42
CA HIS A 109 -14.61 3.98 -34.47
C HIS A 109 -14.50 3.06 -35.69
N ASP A 110 -13.27 2.77 -36.14
CA ASP A 110 -13.02 1.84 -37.25
C ASP A 110 -13.52 0.41 -36.95
N ILE A 111 -13.24 -0.10 -35.74
CA ILE A 111 -13.69 -1.44 -35.32
C ILE A 111 -15.22 -1.51 -35.29
N LEU A 112 -15.88 -0.53 -34.68
CA LEU A 112 -17.35 -0.48 -34.64
C LEU A 112 -17.96 -0.37 -36.04
N THR A 113 -17.35 0.44 -36.92
CA THR A 113 -17.76 0.56 -38.33
C THR A 113 -17.62 -0.76 -39.08
N SER A 114 -16.53 -1.50 -38.87
CA SER A 114 -16.27 -2.78 -39.54
C SER A 114 -17.24 -3.90 -39.14
N ARG A 115 -17.81 -3.80 -37.93
CA ARG A 115 -18.77 -4.78 -37.38
C ARG A 115 -20.22 -4.48 -37.77
N ALA A 116 -20.51 -3.27 -38.23
CA ALA A 116 -21.84 -2.84 -38.58
C ALA A 116 -22.33 -3.49 -39.87
N ALA A 117 -23.57 -3.96 -39.89
CA ALA A 117 -24.20 -4.42 -41.12
C ALA A 117 -24.50 -3.24 -42.06
N SER A 118 -24.56 -3.49 -43.37
CA SER A 118 -24.90 -2.45 -44.35
C SER A 118 -26.29 -1.85 -44.06
N GLY A 119 -26.35 -0.55 -43.76
CA GLY A 119 -27.59 0.16 -43.44
C GLY A 119 -27.98 0.17 -41.95
N GLU A 120 -27.15 -0.41 -41.08
CA GLU A 120 -27.32 -0.34 -39.63
C GLU A 120 -26.87 1.03 -39.10
N VAL A 121 -27.65 1.62 -38.18
CA VAL A 121 -27.27 2.86 -37.51
C VAL A 121 -26.32 2.52 -36.36
N VAL A 122 -25.04 2.80 -36.56
CA VAL A 122 -24.01 2.60 -35.52
C VAL A 122 -24.00 3.79 -34.58
N HIS A 123 -24.17 3.53 -33.28
CA HIS A 123 -23.89 4.55 -32.26
C HIS A 123 -22.38 4.62 -32.00
N PHE A 124 -21.76 5.74 -32.34
CA PHE A 124 -20.35 5.96 -32.07
C PHE A 124 -20.16 6.60 -30.70
N PRO A 125 -19.33 6.00 -29.84
CA PRO A 125 -19.18 6.49 -28.48
C PRO A 125 -18.50 7.87 -28.46
N GLU A 126 -19.01 8.76 -27.61
CA GLU A 126 -18.38 10.05 -27.37
C GLU A 126 -17.02 9.89 -26.66
N ALA A 127 -16.21 10.95 -26.66
CA ALA A 127 -14.92 10.94 -25.96
C ALA A 127 -15.06 10.60 -24.47
N SER A 128 -16.11 11.12 -23.82
CA SER A 128 -16.45 10.84 -22.42
C SER A 128 -16.76 9.36 -22.18
N GLU A 129 -17.49 8.72 -23.09
CA GLU A 129 -17.86 7.29 -23.03
C GLU A 129 -16.65 6.39 -23.25
N VAL A 130 -15.78 6.71 -24.22
CA VAL A 130 -14.52 5.98 -24.43
C VAL A 130 -13.60 6.14 -23.21
N SER A 131 -13.47 7.34 -22.63
CA SER A 131 -12.70 7.57 -21.40
C SER A 131 -13.26 6.76 -20.23
N ALA A 132 -14.57 6.78 -20.00
CA ALA A 132 -15.20 5.99 -18.94
C ALA A 132 -14.99 4.48 -19.14
N THR A 133 -15.15 3.99 -20.37
CA THR A 133 -14.94 2.58 -20.72
C THR A 133 -13.49 2.17 -20.52
N LEU A 134 -12.54 3.00 -20.97
CA LEU A 134 -11.11 2.78 -20.78
C LEU A 134 -10.77 2.64 -19.29
N TRP A 135 -11.29 3.53 -18.44
CA TRP A 135 -11.05 3.46 -17.00
C TRP A 135 -11.74 2.28 -16.32
N ARG A 136 -12.90 1.83 -16.81
CA ARG A 136 -13.49 0.54 -16.37
C ARG A 136 -12.54 -0.63 -16.65
N LEU A 137 -11.95 -0.68 -17.85
CA LEU A 137 -10.97 -1.72 -18.22
C LEU A 137 -9.67 -1.63 -17.42
N VAL A 138 -9.21 -0.41 -17.09
CA VAL A 138 -8.06 -0.19 -16.20
C VAL A 138 -8.34 -0.75 -14.80
N TRP A 139 -9.50 -0.44 -14.20
CA TRP A 139 -9.85 -0.95 -12.86
C TRP A 139 -10.17 -2.43 -12.84
N ALA A 140 -10.63 -3.00 -13.95
CA ALA A 140 -10.74 -4.45 -14.14
C ALA A 140 -9.35 -5.13 -14.27
N GLY A 141 -8.28 -4.35 -14.45
CA GLY A 141 -6.91 -4.85 -14.56
C GLY A 141 -6.60 -5.48 -15.92
N LEU A 142 -7.30 -5.03 -16.96
CA LEU A 142 -7.10 -5.45 -18.35
C LEU A 142 -6.20 -4.47 -19.11
N VAL A 143 -6.28 -3.18 -18.77
CA VAL A 143 -5.52 -2.12 -19.44
C VAL A 143 -4.54 -1.48 -18.47
N THR A 144 -3.34 -1.15 -18.97
CA THR A 144 -2.30 -0.41 -18.26
C THR A 144 -1.91 0.86 -19.04
N ASN A 145 -1.04 1.70 -18.45
CA ASN A 145 -0.51 2.91 -19.06
C ASN A 145 1.01 3.00 -18.88
N ASP A 146 1.72 3.60 -19.84
CA ASP A 146 3.18 3.79 -19.79
C ASP A 146 3.66 4.87 -18.80
N THR A 147 2.75 5.54 -18.11
CA THR A 147 3.03 6.48 -17.03
C THR A 147 2.00 6.35 -15.91
N PHE A 148 2.32 6.82 -14.71
CA PHE A 148 1.37 6.91 -13.60
C PHE A 148 0.66 8.28 -13.56
N ALA A 149 0.99 9.20 -14.47
CA ALA A 149 0.38 10.53 -14.56
C ALA A 149 -1.17 10.52 -14.66
N PRO A 150 -1.81 9.62 -15.42
CA PRO A 150 -3.28 9.51 -15.47
C PRO A 150 -3.92 9.28 -14.11
N VAL A 151 -3.34 8.40 -13.30
CA VAL A 151 -3.82 8.07 -11.96
C VAL A 151 -3.64 9.26 -11.03
N ARG A 152 -2.50 9.95 -11.10
CA ARG A 152 -2.28 11.19 -10.34
C ARG A 152 -3.29 12.28 -10.71
N ALA A 153 -3.57 12.45 -12.00
CA ALA A 153 -4.55 13.41 -12.48
C ALA A 153 -5.96 13.08 -11.96
N MET A 154 -6.33 11.80 -11.94
CA MET A 154 -7.60 11.34 -11.36
C MET A 154 -7.68 11.64 -9.85
N LEU A 155 -6.64 11.31 -9.08
CA LEU A 155 -6.56 11.58 -7.64
C LEU A 155 -6.64 13.09 -7.32
N ALA A 156 -6.06 13.94 -8.18
CA ALA A 156 -6.14 15.39 -8.08
C ALA A 156 -7.51 15.98 -8.52
N GLY A 157 -8.51 15.13 -8.81
CA GLY A 157 -9.83 15.57 -9.25
C GLY A 157 -9.85 16.12 -10.69
N GLY A 158 -8.90 15.69 -11.53
CA GLY A 158 -8.79 16.09 -12.94
C GLY A 158 -8.20 17.49 -13.16
N SER A 159 -7.81 18.21 -12.10
CA SER A 159 -7.41 19.63 -12.17
C SER A 159 -5.90 19.86 -12.29
N SER A 160 -5.05 18.83 -12.21
CA SER A 160 -3.60 19.02 -12.31
C SER A 160 -3.16 19.22 -13.77
N ALA A 161 -3.20 20.46 -14.24
CA ALA A 161 -2.70 20.92 -15.55
C ALA A 161 -1.17 21.16 -15.57
N HIS A 162 -0.39 20.38 -14.81
CA HIS A 162 1.07 20.45 -14.88
C HIS A 162 1.63 19.17 -15.51
N PRO A 163 1.84 19.17 -16.84
CA PRO A 163 2.60 18.11 -17.49
C PRO A 163 4.00 18.12 -16.88
N VAL A 164 4.33 17.04 -16.18
CA VAL A 164 5.72 16.78 -15.78
C VAL A 164 6.51 16.58 -17.07
N ARG A 165 7.40 17.52 -17.38
CA ARG A 165 8.25 17.47 -18.57
C ARG A 165 9.08 16.19 -18.52
N PRO A 166 9.00 15.28 -19.51
CA PRO A 166 9.84 14.09 -19.51
C PRO A 166 11.31 14.51 -19.59
N ALA A 167 12.11 14.05 -18.63
CA ALA A 167 13.56 14.24 -18.63
C ALA A 167 14.24 13.20 -19.54
N ALA A 168 15.42 13.54 -20.05
CA ALA A 168 16.21 12.66 -20.90
C ALA A 168 16.50 11.31 -20.20
N PRO A 169 16.48 10.19 -20.94
CA PRO A 169 16.73 8.87 -20.36
C PRO A 169 18.12 8.83 -19.71
N LEU A 170 18.16 8.56 -18.40
CA LEU A 170 19.41 8.28 -17.71
C LEU A 170 19.87 6.87 -18.12
N ALA A 171 20.88 6.79 -18.98
CA ALA A 171 21.54 5.54 -19.31
C ALA A 171 22.16 4.95 -18.03
N ARG A 172 21.55 3.90 -17.47
CA ARG A 172 22.10 3.15 -16.34
C ARG A 172 22.56 1.77 -16.80
N PRO A 173 23.78 1.34 -16.43
CA PRO A 173 24.24 -0.01 -16.72
C PRO A 173 23.43 -1.01 -15.90
N VAL A 174 22.69 -1.86 -16.60
CA VAL A 174 21.87 -2.95 -16.06
C VAL A 174 22.78 -3.96 -15.35
N ARG A 175 22.84 -3.92 -14.01
CA ARG A 175 23.42 -5.01 -13.20
C ARG A 175 22.29 -5.88 -12.65
N ARG A 176 21.99 -6.96 -13.39
CA ARG A 176 20.95 -7.95 -13.06
C ARG A 176 21.39 -8.83 -11.87
N ARG A 177 20.49 -9.08 -10.90
CA ARG A 177 20.66 -10.03 -9.78
C ARG A 177 19.39 -10.89 -9.65
N GLY A 178 19.53 -12.11 -9.11
CA GLY A 178 18.39 -12.94 -8.70
C GLY A 178 17.66 -13.68 -9.82
N ALA A 179 16.39 -14.05 -9.55
CA ALA A 179 15.48 -14.86 -10.38
C ALA A 179 15.37 -14.42 -11.86
N ALA A 180 15.77 -13.18 -12.17
CA ALA A 180 16.03 -12.65 -13.52
C ALA A 180 16.97 -13.52 -14.38
N ARG A 181 17.83 -14.36 -13.79
CA ARG A 181 18.68 -15.30 -14.54
C ARG A 181 17.92 -16.51 -15.10
N LEU A 182 16.80 -16.90 -14.47
CA LEU A 182 16.05 -18.11 -14.84
C LEU A 182 14.99 -17.81 -15.91
N SER A 183 14.40 -16.60 -15.92
CA SER A 183 13.48 -16.13 -16.97
C SER A 183 14.18 -15.89 -18.33
N ALA A 184 15.46 -15.46 -18.30
CA ALA A 184 16.27 -15.25 -19.51
C ALA A 184 16.54 -16.54 -20.33
N ALA A 185 16.51 -17.71 -19.69
CA ALA A 185 16.71 -19.00 -20.35
C ALA A 185 15.44 -19.52 -21.06
N ARG A 186 14.25 -19.00 -20.69
CA ARG A 186 12.95 -19.36 -21.32
C ARG A 186 12.48 -18.29 -22.32
N THR A 187 12.85 -17.02 -22.13
CA THR A 187 12.48 -15.91 -23.02
C THR A 187 13.31 -15.81 -24.31
N SER A 188 14.36 -16.63 -24.50
CA SER A 188 15.05 -16.75 -25.79
C SER A 188 14.32 -17.65 -26.80
N ALA A 189 13.25 -18.33 -26.39
CA ALA A 189 12.49 -19.26 -27.24
C ALA A 189 11.01 -18.84 -27.47
N GLY A 190 10.51 -17.81 -26.79
CA GLY A 190 9.14 -17.33 -26.92
C GLY A 190 9.09 -15.83 -27.19
N ALA A 191 8.51 -15.45 -28.31
CA ALA A 191 8.55 -14.12 -28.89
C ALA A 191 7.87 -13.03 -28.05
N TYR A 192 8.65 -12.19 -27.36
CA TYR A 192 8.27 -10.77 -27.20
C TYR A 192 8.75 -10.02 -28.43
N PRO A 193 7.87 -9.51 -29.32
CA PRO A 193 8.32 -8.78 -30.49
C PRO A 193 8.87 -7.41 -30.07
N ARG A 194 10.20 -7.32 -29.90
CA ARG A 194 10.97 -6.07 -30.02
C ARG A 194 11.02 -5.62 -31.49
N ARG A 195 9.87 -5.44 -32.13
CA ARG A 195 9.78 -4.94 -33.50
C ARG A 195 8.68 -3.91 -33.63
N TYR A 196 8.89 -2.69 -33.13
CA TYR A 196 8.35 -1.47 -33.75
C TYR A 196 9.15 -0.25 -33.24
N SER A 197 10.39 -0.15 -33.71
CA SER A 197 11.16 1.11 -33.76
C SER A 197 11.15 1.68 -35.18
N GLY A 198 10.11 1.39 -35.97
CA GLY A 198 10.13 1.54 -37.43
C GLY A 198 8.83 2.00 -38.03
N LEU A 199 8.08 2.89 -37.38
CA LEU A 199 7.21 3.84 -38.06
C LEU A 199 7.42 5.18 -37.37
N GLY A 200 7.63 6.23 -38.17
CA GLY A 200 7.81 7.60 -37.68
C GLY A 200 6.60 8.04 -36.88
N GLY A 201 6.63 7.79 -35.58
CA GLY A 201 5.65 8.30 -34.64
C GLY A 201 5.89 9.79 -34.49
N THR A 202 5.00 10.58 -35.08
CA THR A 202 4.73 11.94 -34.61
C THR A 202 4.65 11.88 -33.09
N ARG A 203 5.59 12.55 -32.42
CA ARG A 203 5.52 12.75 -30.97
C ARG A 203 4.27 13.58 -30.71
N ALA A 204 3.13 12.92 -30.48
CA ALA A 204 1.97 13.57 -29.93
C ALA A 204 2.38 14.07 -28.54
N ASN A 205 2.62 15.38 -28.45
CA ASN A 205 2.87 16.03 -27.17
C ASN A 205 1.67 15.74 -26.26
N SER A 206 1.93 15.49 -24.98
CA SER A 206 0.95 15.33 -23.90
C SER A 206 0.14 16.61 -23.60
N SER A 207 0.03 17.52 -24.57
CA SER A 207 -0.51 18.87 -24.45
C SER A 207 -1.58 19.15 -25.49
N ASP A 208 -2.26 18.11 -26.01
CA ASP A 208 -3.47 18.32 -26.79
C ASP A 208 -4.58 18.79 -25.84
N PRO A 209 -5.08 20.03 -25.96
CA PRO A 209 -6.12 20.56 -25.08
C PRO A 209 -7.44 19.78 -25.15
N GLN A 210 -7.62 18.89 -26.14
CA GLN A 210 -8.78 18.01 -26.23
C GLN A 210 -8.69 16.75 -25.36
N VAL A 211 -7.50 16.40 -24.84
CA VAL A 211 -7.29 15.18 -24.04
C VAL A 211 -7.26 15.54 -22.56
N SER A 212 -8.15 14.92 -21.78
CA SER A 212 -8.14 15.10 -20.32
C SER A 212 -6.83 14.60 -19.72
N ALA A 213 -6.36 15.22 -18.63
CA ALA A 213 -5.13 14.80 -17.95
C ALA A 213 -5.18 13.34 -17.47
N ARG A 214 -6.38 12.83 -17.15
CA ARG A 214 -6.62 11.43 -16.78
C ARG A 214 -6.57 10.47 -17.98
N ASP A 215 -6.59 10.96 -19.21
CA ASP A 215 -6.51 10.12 -20.42
C ASP A 215 -5.15 10.30 -21.12
N SER A 216 -4.15 10.82 -20.40
CA SER A 216 -2.79 11.02 -20.91
C SER A 216 -1.97 9.71 -20.95
N GLY A 217 -0.82 9.74 -21.62
CA GLY A 217 0.04 8.57 -21.78
C GLY A 217 -0.48 7.57 -22.82
N ARG A 218 0.26 6.46 -22.98
CA ARG A 218 -0.09 5.38 -23.89
C ARG A 218 -0.74 4.25 -23.10
N PHE A 219 -2.00 3.98 -23.41
CA PHE A 219 -2.72 2.84 -22.88
C PHE A 219 -2.37 1.61 -23.69
N SER A 220 -2.20 0.47 -23.02
CA SER A 220 -1.93 -0.80 -23.68
C SER A 220 -2.60 -1.94 -22.95
N HIS A 221 -2.84 -3.02 -23.67
CA HIS A 221 -3.43 -4.21 -23.10
C HIS A 221 -2.42 -4.97 -22.24
N ILE A 222 -2.85 -5.51 -21.10
CA ILE A 222 -2.01 -6.40 -20.28
C ILE A 222 -2.11 -7.81 -20.88
N SER A 223 -1.23 -8.10 -21.83
CA SER A 223 -1.17 -9.39 -22.52
C SER A 223 -0.27 -10.39 -21.79
N PHE A 224 -0.76 -11.62 -21.63
CA PHE A 224 0.01 -12.76 -21.14
C PHE A 224 0.05 -13.86 -22.19
N PRO A 225 1.13 -14.66 -22.23
CA PRO A 225 1.10 -15.88 -23.02
C PRO A 225 0.00 -16.78 -22.48
N GLN A 226 -0.98 -17.08 -23.34
CA GLN A 226 -2.00 -18.08 -23.06
C GLN A 226 -1.30 -19.43 -22.81
N PRO A 227 -1.66 -20.19 -21.76
CA PRO A 227 -1.10 -21.51 -21.54
C PRO A 227 -1.49 -22.42 -22.70
N THR A 228 -0.59 -22.54 -23.68
CA THR A 228 -0.74 -23.35 -24.90
C THR A 228 0.00 -24.69 -24.78
N GLY A 229 0.41 -25.05 -23.55
CA GLY A 229 1.18 -26.25 -23.25
C GLY A 229 0.32 -27.47 -22.90
N THR A 230 0.94 -28.65 -22.98
CA THR A 230 0.38 -29.92 -22.48
C THR A 230 0.13 -29.87 -20.97
N GLU A 231 -0.71 -30.78 -20.43
CA GLU A 231 -0.99 -30.87 -18.98
C GLU A 231 0.28 -30.91 -18.13
N SER A 232 1.29 -31.69 -18.54
CA SER A 232 2.60 -31.77 -17.86
C SER A 232 3.36 -30.43 -17.81
N SER A 233 3.21 -29.59 -18.84
CA SER A 233 3.83 -28.27 -18.90
C SER A 233 3.11 -27.29 -17.97
N GLN A 234 1.79 -27.40 -17.87
CA GLN A 234 0.97 -26.58 -16.98
C GLN A 234 1.28 -26.89 -15.50
N GLU A 235 1.47 -28.16 -15.14
CA GLU A 235 1.86 -28.55 -13.77
C GLU A 235 3.25 -28.02 -13.39
N ALA A 236 4.21 -28.07 -14.33
CA ALA A 236 5.55 -27.51 -14.13
C ALA A 236 5.49 -25.99 -13.93
N ASP A 237 4.70 -25.28 -14.74
CA ASP A 237 4.56 -23.82 -14.64
C ASP A 237 3.82 -23.40 -13.35
N ALA A 238 2.84 -24.19 -12.90
CA ALA A 238 2.19 -24.00 -11.59
C ALA A 238 3.18 -24.17 -10.42
N THR A 239 4.08 -25.16 -10.51
CA THR A 239 5.13 -25.39 -9.50
C THR A 239 6.14 -24.23 -9.47
N VAL A 240 6.57 -23.74 -10.63
CA VAL A 240 7.46 -22.57 -10.75
C VAL A 240 6.80 -21.33 -10.16
N THR A 241 5.53 -21.10 -10.46
CA THR A 241 4.75 -19.96 -9.92
C THR A 241 4.61 -20.04 -8.41
N ALA A 242 4.33 -21.22 -7.86
CA ALA A 242 4.25 -21.43 -6.42
C ALA A 242 5.59 -21.17 -5.71
N TYR A 243 6.70 -21.62 -6.31
CA TYR A 243 8.05 -21.38 -5.78
C TYR A 243 8.43 -19.89 -5.83
N ALA A 244 8.22 -19.22 -6.96
CA ALA A 244 8.51 -17.79 -7.11
C ALA A 244 7.69 -16.94 -6.14
N ARG A 245 6.42 -17.27 -5.94
CA ARG A 245 5.56 -16.61 -4.95
C ARG A 245 6.04 -16.86 -3.52
N ALA A 246 6.55 -18.05 -3.21
CA ALA A 246 7.14 -18.34 -1.91
C ALA A 246 8.38 -17.46 -1.64
N GLU A 247 9.33 -17.37 -2.59
CA GLU A 247 10.49 -16.49 -2.44
C GLU A 247 10.09 -15.02 -2.26
N LEU A 248 9.16 -14.53 -3.09
CA LEU A 248 8.62 -13.17 -3.00
C LEU A 248 8.06 -12.85 -1.60
N LEU A 249 7.30 -13.78 -1.02
CA LEU A 249 6.66 -13.58 0.28
C LEU A 249 7.67 -13.60 1.43
N LEU A 250 8.73 -14.42 1.34
CA LEU A 250 9.83 -14.37 2.30
C LEU A 250 10.60 -13.06 2.22
N ASP A 251 10.90 -12.57 1.01
CA ASP A 251 11.60 -11.30 0.83
C ASP A 251 10.76 -10.10 1.29
N ARG A 252 9.43 -10.18 1.14
CA ARG A 252 8.49 -9.15 1.59
C ARG A 252 8.34 -9.09 3.11
N TYR A 253 8.04 -10.22 3.73
CA TYR A 253 7.66 -10.27 5.14
C TYR A 253 8.83 -10.58 6.07
N GLY A 254 9.92 -11.15 5.55
CA GLY A 254 11.06 -11.65 6.33
C GLY A 254 10.72 -12.94 7.09
N VAL A 255 9.71 -12.87 7.96
CA VAL A 255 9.13 -14.01 8.67
C VAL A 255 7.73 -14.24 8.14
N LEU A 256 7.53 -15.33 7.40
CA LEU A 256 6.21 -15.70 6.92
C LEU A 256 5.41 -16.38 8.02
N THR A 257 4.19 -15.90 8.23
CA THR A 257 3.20 -16.50 9.14
C THR A 257 1.92 -16.82 8.39
N ARG A 258 1.09 -17.71 8.97
CA ARG A 258 -0.24 -18.00 8.42
C ARG A 258 -1.13 -16.75 8.33
N GLY A 259 -1.05 -15.84 9.30
CA GLY A 259 -1.86 -14.62 9.35
C GLY A 259 -1.48 -13.59 8.28
N ALA A 260 -0.19 -13.45 7.96
CA ALA A 260 0.28 -12.55 6.90
C ALA A 260 -0.31 -12.89 5.52
N LEU A 261 -0.66 -14.16 5.28
CA LEU A 261 -1.28 -14.57 4.03
C LEU A 261 -2.75 -14.17 3.92
N ALA A 262 -3.45 -13.79 5.00
CA ALA A 262 -4.85 -13.38 4.89
C ALA A 262 -5.01 -12.09 4.06
N SER A 263 -3.97 -11.26 4.01
CA SER A 263 -3.90 -10.07 3.15
C SER A 263 -3.38 -10.35 1.73
N GLU A 264 -2.90 -11.57 1.47
CA GLU A 264 -2.34 -11.98 0.18
C GLU A 264 -3.33 -12.93 -0.51
N ASP A 265 -3.74 -12.62 -1.74
CA ASP A 265 -4.66 -13.47 -2.50
C ASP A 265 -3.91 -14.68 -3.11
N VAL A 266 -3.40 -15.56 -2.26
CA VAL A 266 -2.59 -16.72 -2.65
C VAL A 266 -3.50 -17.90 -3.01
N PRO A 267 -3.49 -18.37 -4.27
CA PRO A 267 -4.20 -19.59 -4.68
C PRO A 267 -3.76 -20.80 -3.85
N GLY A 268 -4.72 -21.55 -3.32
CA GLY A 268 -4.46 -22.70 -2.44
C GLY A 268 -4.02 -22.34 -1.02
N GLY A 269 -3.91 -21.04 -0.69
CA GLY A 269 -3.63 -20.53 0.64
C GLY A 269 -2.32 -21.03 1.27
N PHE A 270 -2.28 -21.03 2.61
CA PHE A 270 -1.08 -21.42 3.36
C PHE A 270 -0.64 -22.87 3.10
N ALA A 271 -1.58 -23.79 2.85
CA ALA A 271 -1.26 -25.20 2.63
C ALA A 271 -0.40 -25.44 1.39
N ALA A 272 -0.66 -24.70 0.30
CA ALA A 272 0.14 -24.78 -0.91
C ALA A 272 1.58 -24.32 -0.66
N LEU A 273 1.75 -23.16 -0.01
CA LEU A 273 3.06 -22.60 0.32
C LEU A 273 3.81 -23.42 1.38
N TYR A 274 3.11 -24.01 2.33
CA TYR A 274 3.71 -24.85 3.37
C TYR A 274 4.51 -26.01 2.77
N ARG A 275 3.99 -26.67 1.71
CA ARG A 275 4.71 -27.75 1.03
C ARG A 275 6.02 -27.27 0.42
N VAL A 276 6.02 -26.06 -0.16
CA VAL A 276 7.22 -25.44 -0.72
C VAL A 276 8.25 -25.14 0.38
N TYR A 277 7.82 -24.54 1.49
CA TYR A 277 8.73 -24.22 2.58
C TYR A 277 9.23 -25.43 3.36
N ALA A 278 8.42 -26.49 3.52
CA ALA A 278 8.88 -27.73 4.11
C ALA A 278 10.02 -28.36 3.29
N ALA A 279 9.88 -28.39 1.96
CA ALA A 279 10.95 -28.85 1.08
C ALA A 279 12.18 -27.92 1.10
N ALA A 280 11.98 -26.60 1.28
CA ALA A 280 13.07 -25.64 1.43
C ALA A 280 13.79 -25.78 2.79
N GLU A 281 13.09 -26.17 3.86
CA GLU A 281 13.63 -26.44 5.20
C GLU A 281 14.57 -27.65 5.16
N GLU A 282 14.17 -28.74 4.49
CA GLU A 282 15.01 -29.93 4.29
C GLU A 282 16.34 -29.61 3.59
N ARG A 283 16.35 -28.56 2.75
CA ARG A 283 17.53 -28.04 2.04
C ARG A 283 18.27 -26.95 2.80
N ALA A 284 17.87 -26.65 4.03
CA ALA A 284 18.41 -25.57 4.87
C ALA A 284 18.34 -24.16 4.24
N LEU A 285 17.44 -23.93 3.28
CA LEU A 285 17.20 -22.61 2.68
C LEU A 285 16.36 -21.71 3.59
N VAL A 286 15.50 -22.31 4.40
CA VAL A 286 14.65 -21.63 5.38
C VAL A 286 14.73 -22.35 6.72
N ARG A 287 14.40 -21.65 7.80
CA ARG A 287 14.23 -22.19 9.14
C ARG A 287 12.76 -22.10 9.54
N ARG A 288 12.21 -23.19 10.07
CA ARG A 288 10.89 -23.21 10.70
C ARG A 288 11.04 -23.09 12.22
N GLY A 289 10.18 -22.31 12.86
CA GLY A 289 10.22 -22.17 14.32
C GLY A 289 9.29 -21.09 14.86
N TYR A 290 9.49 -20.75 16.12
CA TYR A 290 8.79 -19.66 16.80
C TYR A 290 9.69 -18.41 16.76
N PHE A 291 9.41 -17.50 15.83
CA PHE A 291 10.15 -16.25 15.70
C PHE A 291 9.36 -15.07 16.29
N ILE A 292 8.03 -15.14 16.22
CA ILE A 292 7.11 -14.13 16.74
C ILE A 292 6.29 -14.75 17.88
N GLU A 293 6.32 -14.11 19.04
CA GLU A 293 5.55 -14.50 20.23
C GLU A 293 4.04 -14.38 19.97
N GLY A 294 3.24 -15.25 20.61
CA GLY A 294 1.78 -15.26 20.49
C GLY A 294 1.24 -15.89 19.18
N LEU A 295 2.11 -16.24 18.24
CA LEU A 295 1.76 -16.93 17.01
C LEU A 295 2.19 -18.42 17.03
N GLY A 296 1.49 -19.26 16.28
CA GLY A 296 1.79 -20.70 16.19
C GLY A 296 3.14 -21.02 15.51
N ALA A 297 3.57 -22.28 15.60
CA ALA A 297 4.89 -22.76 15.14
C ALA A 297 5.10 -22.74 13.61
N ALA A 298 4.02 -22.55 12.84
CA ALA A 298 4.05 -22.56 11.38
C ALA A 298 4.57 -21.22 10.84
N GLN A 299 5.80 -20.88 11.20
CA GLN A 299 6.50 -19.68 10.76
C GLN A 299 7.78 -20.08 10.04
N PHE A 300 8.09 -19.42 8.93
CA PHE A 300 9.27 -19.69 8.13
C PHE A 300 10.05 -18.40 7.90
N ALA A 301 11.36 -18.47 8.02
CA ALA A 301 12.23 -17.32 7.77
C ALA A 301 13.55 -17.77 7.14
N SER A 302 14.17 -16.90 6.35
CA SER A 302 15.53 -17.17 5.87
C SER A 302 16.53 -17.15 7.04
N PRO A 303 17.67 -17.88 6.98
CA PRO A 303 18.70 -17.81 8.00
C PRO A 303 19.18 -16.37 8.28
N ALA A 304 19.33 -15.56 7.22
CA ALA A 304 19.72 -14.16 7.34
C ALA A 304 18.67 -13.32 8.09
N THR A 305 17.38 -13.56 7.85
CA THR A 305 16.30 -12.91 8.59
C THR A 305 16.35 -13.31 10.08
N VAL A 306 16.57 -14.60 10.38
CA VAL A 306 16.66 -15.07 11.77
C VAL A 306 17.82 -14.38 12.51
N ASP A 307 18.97 -14.24 11.86
CA ASP A 307 20.13 -13.57 12.44
C ASP A 307 19.86 -12.05 12.62
N ALA A 308 19.14 -11.42 11.68
CA ALA A 308 18.68 -10.04 11.83
C ALA A 308 17.73 -9.88 13.03
N VAL A 309 16.70 -10.72 13.16
CA VAL A 309 15.75 -10.67 14.31
C VAL A 309 16.48 -10.83 15.65
N ARG A 310 17.50 -11.69 15.70
CA ARG A 310 18.35 -11.86 16.90
C ARG A 310 19.16 -10.61 17.27
N SER A 311 19.48 -9.76 16.30
CA SER A 311 20.17 -8.49 16.59
C SER A 311 19.26 -7.48 17.28
N TYR A 312 17.94 -7.59 17.13
CA TYR A 312 16.94 -6.71 17.74
C TYR A 312 16.48 -7.17 19.14
N THR A 313 16.82 -8.39 19.58
CA THR A 313 16.35 -8.93 20.87
C THR A 313 16.91 -8.20 22.10
N ASN A 314 17.89 -7.31 21.90
CA ASN A 314 18.44 -6.41 22.91
C ASN A 314 17.85 -4.99 22.85
N ILE A 315 16.91 -4.71 21.95
CA ILE A 315 16.28 -3.40 21.79
C ILE A 315 14.92 -3.46 22.49
N GLY A 316 14.79 -2.78 23.64
CA GLY A 316 13.51 -2.67 24.36
C GLY A 316 13.51 -3.13 25.83
N THR A 317 14.60 -3.71 26.34
CA THR A 317 14.79 -3.76 27.81
C THR A 317 15.51 -2.49 28.25
N ASP A 318 14.97 -1.79 29.25
CA ASP A 318 15.61 -0.67 29.95
C ASP A 318 16.87 -1.16 30.70
N THR A 319 17.91 -1.54 29.95
CA THR A 319 19.21 -1.89 30.49
C THR A 319 20.17 -0.74 30.26
N PRO A 320 20.91 -0.28 31.30
CA PRO A 320 21.81 0.87 31.23
C PRO A 320 23.03 0.67 30.31
N GLN A 321 23.15 -0.48 29.65
CA GLN A 321 24.18 -0.84 28.68
C GLN A 321 23.72 -0.69 27.22
N ASN A 322 22.48 -0.25 26.99
CA ASN A 322 21.90 -0.14 25.64
C ASN A 322 22.32 1.15 24.91
N THR A 323 23.63 1.31 24.69
CA THR A 323 24.22 2.41 23.89
C THR A 323 24.76 1.95 22.53
N GLY A 324 24.41 0.75 22.05
CA GLY A 324 24.81 0.25 20.73
C GLY A 324 23.57 -0.06 19.92
N VAL A 325 23.31 0.53 18.75
CA VAL A 325 24.17 0.63 17.56
C VAL A 325 24.06 2.04 16.99
N LYS A 326 25.09 2.55 16.29
CA LYS A 326 25.02 3.79 15.49
C LYS A 326 23.78 3.76 14.57
N ARG A 327 22.69 4.38 15.05
CA ARG A 327 21.43 4.60 14.33
C ARG A 327 21.78 5.37 13.04
N THR A 328 21.21 4.93 11.92
CA THR A 328 21.64 5.41 10.60
C THR A 328 21.56 6.93 10.48
N LYS A 329 22.41 7.53 9.62
CA LYS A 329 22.67 8.98 9.46
C LYS A 329 21.47 9.82 8.95
N THR A 330 20.22 9.37 9.12
CA THR A 330 19.04 10.05 8.55
C THR A 330 17.87 10.27 9.51
N GLU A 331 18.04 10.08 10.81
CA GLU A 331 16.96 10.30 11.77
C GLU A 331 17.20 11.55 12.60
N GLU A 332 16.36 12.57 12.36
CA GLU A 332 16.09 13.59 13.37
C GLU A 332 15.37 12.91 14.54
N VAL A 333 16.08 12.87 15.66
CA VAL A 333 15.70 12.22 16.91
C VAL A 333 14.47 12.93 17.52
N PHE A 334 13.30 12.31 17.49
CA PHE A 334 12.12 12.72 18.28
C PHE A 334 12.18 12.11 19.68
N GLY A 335 13.21 12.44 20.47
CA GLY A 335 13.43 11.85 21.79
C GLY A 335 14.09 10.46 21.75
N LEU A 336 13.67 9.52 22.61
CA LEU A 336 14.30 8.19 22.74
C LEU A 336 13.85 7.16 21.68
N PHE A 337 12.69 7.39 21.04
CA PHE A 337 11.95 6.43 20.21
C PHE A 337 12.27 6.54 18.71
N GLU A 338 12.27 5.41 18.01
CA GLU A 338 12.26 5.32 16.55
C GLU A 338 10.81 5.31 16.04
N GLY A 339 10.44 6.26 15.18
CA GLY A 339 9.06 6.48 14.77
C GLY A 339 8.81 6.25 13.29
N VAL A 340 7.81 5.41 12.97
CA VAL A 340 7.44 5.07 11.58
C VAL A 340 5.97 5.39 11.32
N LEU A 341 5.71 6.09 10.22
CA LEU A 341 4.37 6.34 9.68
C LEU A 341 4.12 5.42 8.49
N LEU A 342 3.07 4.62 8.54
CA LEU A 342 2.66 3.70 7.48
C LEU A 342 1.21 3.96 7.05
N ALA A 343 0.88 3.67 5.79
CA ALA A 343 -0.51 3.45 5.42
C ALA A 343 -1.04 2.22 6.15
N ALA A 344 -2.30 2.23 6.60
CA ALA A 344 -2.88 1.06 7.27
C ALA A 344 -2.93 -0.18 6.36
N THR A 345 -2.94 0.02 5.05
CA THR A 345 -2.93 -1.02 4.00
C THR A 345 -1.52 -1.46 3.59
N ASP A 346 -0.47 -0.79 4.06
CA ASP A 346 0.92 -1.11 3.70
C ASP A 346 1.29 -2.55 4.15
N PRO A 347 1.93 -3.38 3.31
CA PRO A 347 2.29 -4.76 3.70
C PRO A 347 3.27 -4.84 4.88
N ALA A 348 4.03 -3.77 5.17
CA ALA A 348 4.88 -3.71 6.35
C ALA A 348 4.11 -3.49 7.66
N ASN A 349 2.83 -3.08 7.61
CA ASN A 349 1.98 -3.04 8.79
C ASN A 349 1.61 -4.49 9.21
N PRO A 350 2.07 -5.00 10.37
CA PRO A 350 1.75 -6.35 10.79
C PRO A 350 0.34 -6.47 11.37
N TYR A 351 -0.25 -5.35 11.83
CA TYR A 351 -1.54 -5.32 12.52
C TYR A 351 -2.71 -5.43 11.54
N GLY A 352 -3.73 -6.20 11.96
CA GLY A 352 -4.86 -6.57 11.11
C GLY A 352 -4.50 -7.54 9.99
N ALA A 353 -3.31 -8.15 10.06
CA ALA A 353 -2.84 -9.20 9.17
C ALA A 353 -2.22 -10.35 9.99
N ALA A 354 -0.91 -10.31 10.24
CA ALA A 354 -0.23 -11.30 11.07
C ALA A 354 -0.54 -11.14 12.57
N LEU A 355 -0.67 -9.89 13.04
CA LEU A 355 -0.95 -9.54 14.43
C LEU A 355 -2.37 -8.99 14.57
N THR A 356 -3.01 -9.29 15.70
CA THR A 356 -4.25 -8.63 16.11
C THR A 356 -3.98 -7.18 16.50
N TRP A 357 -4.91 -6.29 16.20
CA TRP A 357 -4.85 -4.90 16.68
C TRP A 357 -4.77 -4.85 18.21
N PRO A 358 -3.95 -3.96 18.80
CA PRO A 358 -3.90 -3.80 20.25
C PRO A 358 -5.23 -3.34 20.82
N SER A 359 -5.43 -3.57 22.12
CA SER A 359 -6.57 -3.02 22.84
C SER A 359 -6.49 -1.49 22.88
N VAL A 360 -7.65 -0.84 22.78
CA VAL A 360 -7.76 0.61 22.88
C VAL A 360 -8.10 0.95 24.33
N PRO A 361 -7.23 1.65 25.08
CA PRO A 361 -7.53 2.06 26.45
C PRO A 361 -8.71 3.04 26.49
N SER A 362 -9.58 2.87 27.48
CA SER A 362 -10.59 3.88 27.81
C SER A 362 -9.90 5.12 28.37
N LEU A 363 -10.17 6.28 27.78
CA LEU A 363 -9.64 7.57 28.24
C LEU A 363 -10.69 8.38 29.05
N LEU A 364 -11.84 7.78 29.34
CA LEU A 364 -12.87 8.35 30.20
C LEU A 364 -12.70 7.80 31.61
N SER A 365 -12.74 8.68 32.61
CA SER A 365 -12.87 8.25 34.01
C SER A 365 -14.16 7.44 34.17
N ALA A 366 -14.08 6.27 34.79
CA ALA A 366 -15.24 5.49 35.17
C ALA A 366 -16.13 6.38 36.06
N SER A 367 -17.18 6.96 35.47
CA SER A 367 -18.19 7.63 36.25
C SER A 367 -18.83 6.56 37.12
N SER A 368 -18.61 6.67 38.42
CA SER A 368 -19.40 5.99 39.44
C SER A 368 -20.86 6.32 39.20
N THR A 369 -21.60 5.43 38.55
CA THR A 369 -23.06 5.40 38.66
C THR A 369 -23.34 5.01 40.11
N PRO A 370 -23.92 5.88 40.96
CA PRO A 370 -24.34 5.44 42.28
C PRO A 370 -25.60 4.60 42.09
N GLY A 371 -25.49 3.28 42.10
CA GLY A 371 -26.67 2.39 42.06
C GLY A 371 -26.54 1.05 41.35
N GLY A 372 -25.35 0.46 41.20
CA GLY A 372 -25.20 -0.94 40.78
C GLY A 372 -24.53 -1.74 41.89
N THR A 373 -25.23 -2.71 42.47
CA THR A 373 -24.77 -3.58 43.57
C THR A 373 -23.49 -4.34 43.20
N GLU A 374 -22.58 -4.44 44.18
CA GLU A 374 -21.20 -4.97 44.09
C GLU A 374 -21.10 -6.51 43.89
N GLU A 375 -22.03 -7.15 43.19
CA GLU A 375 -22.06 -8.62 43.02
C GLU A 375 -21.66 -9.13 41.62
N ALA A 376 -21.09 -8.28 40.75
CA ALA A 376 -20.62 -8.69 39.42
C ALA A 376 -19.08 -8.66 39.26
N ALA A 377 -18.33 -8.79 40.36
CA ALA A 377 -16.86 -8.70 40.35
C ALA A 377 -16.14 -10.04 40.11
N HIS A 378 -16.83 -11.14 39.80
CA HIS A 378 -16.21 -12.41 39.44
C HIS A 378 -16.90 -13.02 38.22
N GLU A 379 -16.26 -12.83 37.06
CA GLU A 379 -16.20 -13.72 35.88
C GLU A 379 -16.17 -12.93 34.55
N GLY A 380 -15.01 -12.96 33.87
CA GLY A 380 -14.91 -12.81 32.41
C GLY A 380 -14.77 -11.40 31.82
N THR A 381 -13.60 -11.11 31.23
CA THR A 381 -13.44 -10.23 30.05
C THR A 381 -14.00 -8.79 30.16
N GLU A 382 -13.37 -7.94 30.98
CA GLU A 382 -13.61 -6.48 30.98
C GLU A 382 -12.94 -5.72 29.81
N THR A 383 -12.78 -6.35 28.65
CA THR A 383 -12.09 -5.77 27.48
C THR A 383 -12.99 -5.74 26.25
N ALA A 384 -14.05 -4.91 26.23
CA ALA A 384 -14.76 -4.47 25.00
C ALA A 384 -16.00 -3.56 25.23
N ARG A 385 -15.95 -2.57 26.13
CA ARG A 385 -17.00 -1.54 26.16
C ARG A 385 -16.39 -0.14 26.01
N SER A 386 -16.54 0.45 24.81
CA SER A 386 -17.03 1.83 24.60
C SER A 386 -16.45 2.60 23.39
N VAL A 387 -15.49 2.06 22.64
CA VAL A 387 -15.00 2.77 21.43
C VAL A 387 -15.82 2.36 20.19
N ARG A 388 -16.50 3.32 19.56
CA ARG A 388 -17.33 3.10 18.34
C ARG A 388 -16.48 2.69 17.14
N HIS A 389 -15.28 3.22 17.07
CA HIS A 389 -14.38 3.08 15.95
C HIS A 389 -13.38 1.96 16.18
N ARG A 390 -13.27 1.03 15.21
CA ARG A 390 -12.33 -0.09 15.27
C ARG A 390 -11.25 0.08 14.20
N PRO A 391 -9.97 -0.15 14.54
CA PRO A 391 -8.89 -0.06 13.58
C PRO A 391 -9.03 -1.15 12.51
N GLY A 392 -8.53 -0.87 11.31
CA GLY A 392 -8.57 -1.81 10.20
C GLY A 392 -7.68 -1.37 9.04
N ARG A 393 -7.36 -2.30 8.15
CA ARG A 393 -6.54 -2.04 6.96
C ARG A 393 -7.40 -1.37 5.88
N LYS A 394 -7.64 -0.06 6.03
CA LYS A 394 -8.54 0.73 5.17
C LYS A 394 -7.75 1.77 4.37
N ALA A 395 -8.15 1.97 3.11
CA ALA A 395 -7.60 3.04 2.27
C ALA A 395 -7.78 4.41 2.92
N GLY A 396 -6.72 5.23 2.88
CA GLY A 396 -6.68 6.56 3.50
C GLY A 396 -6.55 6.58 5.02
N ALA A 397 -6.45 5.42 5.69
CA ALA A 397 -6.08 5.34 7.10
C ALA A 397 -4.56 5.17 7.27
N CYS A 398 -4.02 5.67 8.37
CA CYS A 398 -2.59 5.62 8.68
C CYS A 398 -2.33 5.00 10.06
N LEU A 399 -1.16 4.40 10.24
CA LEU A 399 -0.69 3.84 11.48
C LEU A 399 0.68 4.44 11.83
N ILE A 400 0.85 4.82 13.09
CA ILE A 400 2.12 5.27 13.66
C ILE A 400 2.62 4.20 14.62
N LEU A 401 3.84 3.74 14.34
CA LEU A 401 4.59 2.82 15.17
C LEU A 401 5.72 3.58 15.88
N LEU A 402 5.93 3.31 17.17
CA LEU A 402 7.13 3.73 17.91
C LEU A 402 7.85 2.48 18.41
N ASP A 403 9.13 2.33 18.07
CA ASP A 403 9.95 1.14 18.37
C ASP A 403 9.26 -0.19 17.99
N GLY A 404 8.47 -0.16 16.91
CA GLY A 404 7.70 -1.31 16.41
C GLY A 404 6.33 -1.52 17.08
N GLU A 405 5.99 -0.81 18.15
CA GLU A 405 4.68 -0.87 18.79
C GLU A 405 3.69 0.09 18.14
N ALA A 406 2.45 -0.35 17.88
CA ALA A 406 1.39 0.54 17.44
C ALA A 406 0.98 1.54 18.52
N VAL A 407 1.06 2.84 18.21
CA VAL A 407 0.79 3.94 19.15
C VAL A 407 -0.46 4.72 18.75
N LEU A 408 -0.53 5.19 17.50
CA LEU A 408 -1.68 5.94 16.99
C LEU A 408 -2.16 5.37 15.66
N TYR A 409 -3.47 5.28 15.49
CA TYR A 409 -4.14 4.98 14.22
C TYR A 409 -5.04 6.14 13.83
N LEU A 410 -4.83 6.68 12.64
CA LEU A 410 -5.61 7.77 12.05
C LEU A 410 -6.63 7.18 11.07
N GLU A 411 -7.92 7.44 11.31
CA GLU A 411 -8.98 7.01 10.41
C GLU A 411 -8.98 7.76 9.07
N ARG A 412 -9.60 7.15 8.06
CA ARG A 412 -9.88 7.79 6.77
C ARG A 412 -10.58 9.13 6.99
N GLY A 413 -10.02 10.18 6.39
CA GLY A 413 -10.54 11.56 6.50
C GLY A 413 -9.97 12.36 7.68
N GLY A 414 -9.16 11.73 8.53
CA GLY A 414 -8.31 12.42 9.51
C GLY A 414 -9.01 12.96 10.77
N LYS A 415 -10.29 12.60 10.97
CA LYS A 415 -11.14 13.12 12.07
C LYS A 415 -10.96 12.43 13.41
N THR A 416 -10.81 11.12 13.37
CA THR A 416 -10.74 10.29 14.57
C THR A 416 -9.36 9.68 14.68
N LEU A 417 -8.77 9.80 15.86
CA LEU A 417 -7.58 9.07 16.26
C LEU A 417 -7.97 7.96 17.23
N LEU A 418 -7.37 6.79 17.04
CA LEU A 418 -7.31 5.73 18.03
C LEU A 418 -5.91 5.68 18.60
N SER A 419 -5.76 5.86 19.91
CA SER A 419 -4.54 5.57 20.63
C SER A 419 -4.61 4.19 21.26
N PHE A 420 -3.54 3.42 21.09
CA PHE A 420 -3.34 2.13 21.75
C PHE A 420 -2.56 2.25 23.06
N THR A 421 -2.17 3.47 23.45
CA THR A 421 -1.44 3.75 24.69
C THR A 421 -2.06 4.90 25.46
N ALA A 422 -1.90 4.87 26.79
CA ALA A 422 -2.20 5.99 27.67
C ALA A 422 -0.93 6.74 28.12
N ASP A 423 0.24 6.37 27.61
CA ASP A 423 1.51 7.01 27.94
C ASP A 423 1.66 8.38 27.24
N PRO A 424 1.71 9.50 27.98
CA PRO A 424 1.90 10.84 27.42
C PRO A 424 3.17 10.97 26.58
N LEU A 425 4.27 10.29 26.94
CA LEU A 425 5.56 10.41 26.25
C LEU A 425 5.49 9.83 24.84
N LYS A 426 4.86 8.67 24.68
CA LYS A 426 4.63 8.05 23.36
C LYS A 426 3.70 8.91 22.50
N LEU A 427 2.69 9.54 23.09
CA LEU A 427 1.77 10.44 22.37
C LEU A 427 2.45 11.72 21.89
N GLU A 428 3.33 12.30 22.71
CA GLU A 428 4.16 13.43 22.33
C GLU A 428 5.11 13.08 21.18
N ALA A 429 5.77 11.93 21.26
CA ALA A 429 6.68 11.45 20.22
C ALA A 429 5.96 11.12 18.90
N ALA A 430 4.66 10.77 18.94
CA ALA A 430 3.86 10.48 17.75
C ALA A 430 3.33 11.74 17.03
N ALA A 431 3.20 12.88 17.72
CA ALA A 431 2.63 14.10 17.15
C ALA A 431 3.37 14.64 15.90
N PRO A 432 4.72 14.66 15.84
CA PRO A 432 5.46 15.07 14.64
C PRO A 432 5.18 14.19 13.42
N LEU A 433 4.96 12.88 13.62
CA LEU A 433 4.61 11.96 12.54
C LEU A 433 3.22 12.25 11.97
N LEU A 434 2.26 12.67 12.81
CA LEU A 434 0.96 13.18 12.33
C LEU A 434 1.11 14.47 11.52
N ALA A 435 1.94 15.40 11.98
CA ALA A 435 2.21 16.65 11.25
C ALA A 435 2.88 16.40 9.89
N ARG A 436 3.76 15.40 9.82
CA ARG A 436 4.42 14.97 8.59
C ARG A 436 3.44 14.57 7.48
N ILE A 437 2.25 14.06 7.81
CA ILE A 437 1.21 13.75 6.81
C ILE A 437 0.84 15.00 5.99
N VAL A 438 0.74 16.17 6.63
CA VAL A 438 0.44 17.42 5.93
C VAL A 438 1.68 18.05 5.32
N GLN A 439 2.79 18.07 6.05
CA GLN A 439 4.04 18.70 5.61
C GLN A 439 4.65 18.00 4.38
N ALA A 440 4.58 16.67 4.32
CA ALA A 440 5.04 15.89 3.18
C ALA A 440 4.03 15.86 2.02
N GLY A 441 2.88 16.55 2.16
CA GLY A 441 1.85 16.62 1.12
C GLY A 441 1.05 15.34 0.92
N ILE A 442 1.07 14.40 1.88
CA ILE A 442 0.24 13.18 1.85
C ILE A 442 -1.25 13.56 1.94
N ALA A 443 -1.59 14.57 2.75
CA ALA A 443 -2.92 15.16 2.80
C ALA A 443 -2.84 16.70 2.76
N GLU A 444 -3.75 17.36 2.05
CA GLU A 444 -3.81 18.84 2.04
C GLU A 444 -4.16 19.44 3.41
N LYS A 445 -4.96 18.70 4.20
CA LYS A 445 -5.41 19.10 5.53
C LYS A 445 -5.73 17.88 6.39
N ILE A 446 -5.57 18.05 7.70
CA ILE A 446 -6.06 17.13 8.72
C ILE A 446 -6.87 17.94 9.73
N VAL A 447 -7.99 17.38 10.18
CA VAL A 447 -8.80 17.96 11.25
C VAL A 447 -9.07 16.87 12.26
N VAL A 448 -8.33 16.83 13.35
CA VAL A 448 -8.53 15.88 14.45
C VAL A 448 -9.65 16.41 15.34
N GLU A 449 -10.74 15.67 15.47
CA GLU A 449 -11.90 16.01 16.31
C GLU A 449 -11.90 15.16 17.60
N LYS A 450 -11.45 13.89 17.53
CA LYS A 450 -11.55 12.94 18.63
C LYS A 450 -10.32 12.05 18.82
N LEU A 451 -10.09 11.63 20.06
CA LEU A 451 -9.14 10.61 20.48
C LEU A 451 -9.84 9.56 21.36
N ASN A 452 -9.91 8.30 20.93
CA ASN A 452 -10.64 7.22 21.64
C ASN A 452 -12.06 7.66 22.08
N ASP A 453 -12.80 8.27 21.15
CA ASP A 453 -14.13 8.87 21.35
C ASP A 453 -14.22 10.07 22.33
N CYS A 454 -13.12 10.47 22.96
CA CYS A 454 -13.03 11.73 23.70
C CYS A 454 -12.81 12.90 22.75
N ASP A 455 -13.46 14.04 22.99
CA ASP A 455 -13.18 15.28 22.25
C ASP A 455 -11.72 15.72 22.50
N ILE A 456 -10.98 16.00 21.42
CA ILE A 456 -9.57 16.44 21.52
C ILE A 456 -9.43 17.79 22.25
N LEU A 457 -10.50 18.60 22.28
CA LEU A 457 -10.55 19.88 22.98
C LEU A 457 -10.96 19.73 24.46
N ALA A 458 -11.38 18.53 24.89
CA ALA A 458 -11.72 18.29 26.29
C ALA A 458 -10.51 18.47 27.22
N THR A 459 -10.75 18.92 28.45
CA THR A 459 -9.74 19.08 29.51
C THR A 459 -10.08 18.16 30.69
N PRO A 460 -10.00 16.83 30.49
CA PRO A 460 -10.24 15.86 31.57
C PRO A 460 -9.19 15.99 32.67
N GLU A 461 -9.60 15.71 33.91
CA GLU A 461 -8.70 15.65 35.07
C GLU A 461 -7.65 14.52 34.89
N PRO A 462 -6.43 14.69 35.43
CA PRO A 462 -5.40 13.66 35.37
C PRO A 462 -5.86 12.37 36.10
N PRO A 463 -5.47 11.18 35.61
CA PRO A 463 -5.84 9.92 36.25
C PRO A 463 -5.34 9.89 37.70
N THR A 464 -6.24 9.63 38.66
CA THR A 464 -5.91 9.56 40.08
C THR A 464 -5.16 8.28 40.39
N HIS A 465 -3.84 8.35 40.57
CA HIS A 465 -3.05 7.20 41.03
C HIS A 465 -3.32 6.91 42.52
N ARG A 466 -4.12 5.90 42.84
CA ARG A 466 -4.03 5.23 44.15
C ARG A 466 -2.76 4.36 44.16
N GLY A 467 -1.66 4.87 44.71
CA GLY A 467 -0.53 4.04 45.14
C GLY A 467 0.89 4.38 44.68
N ALA A 468 1.17 5.57 44.13
CA ALA A 468 2.53 5.93 43.74
C ALA A 468 3.40 6.35 44.95
N SER A 469 4.59 5.76 45.05
CA SER A 469 5.64 6.08 46.03
C SER A 469 6.11 7.54 45.88
N LYS A 470 6.48 8.18 47.01
CA LYS A 470 6.93 9.58 47.11
C LYS A 470 8.11 9.98 46.19
N ALA A 471 8.80 9.01 45.57
CA ALA A 471 9.98 9.24 44.72
C ALA A 471 9.67 9.75 43.29
N ASP A 472 8.46 9.51 42.75
CA ASP A 472 8.07 9.94 41.39
C ASP A 472 7.29 11.27 41.34
N SER A 473 7.33 12.03 42.43
CA SER A 473 6.42 13.16 42.71
C SER A 473 6.58 14.42 41.84
N ASN A 474 7.43 14.43 40.80
CA ASN A 474 7.75 15.65 40.05
C ASN A 474 7.11 15.76 38.64
N ARG A 475 6.31 14.77 38.21
CA ARG A 475 5.41 14.91 37.05
C ARG A 475 4.05 14.32 37.42
N LEU A 476 3.05 15.18 37.65
CA LEU A 476 1.67 14.73 37.58
C LEU A 476 1.46 14.14 36.18
N PRO A 477 0.99 12.88 36.04
CA PRO A 477 0.74 12.31 34.72
C PRO A 477 -0.39 13.11 34.07
N GLU A 478 -0.02 13.93 33.10
CA GLU A 478 -0.94 14.70 32.28
C GLU A 478 -1.88 13.73 31.55
N HIS A 479 -3.16 14.10 31.45
CA HIS A 479 -4.13 13.23 30.78
C HIS A 479 -3.74 13.06 29.29
N PRO A 480 -3.83 11.83 28.70
CA PRO A 480 -3.40 11.53 27.34
C PRO A 480 -3.91 12.49 26.25
N VAL A 481 -5.19 12.88 26.33
CA VAL A 481 -5.82 13.86 25.43
C VAL A 481 -5.14 15.24 25.51
N VAL A 482 -4.79 15.68 26.72
CA VAL A 482 -4.15 16.99 26.96
C VAL A 482 -2.72 16.97 26.45
N ALA A 483 -1.97 15.90 26.74
CA ALA A 483 -0.61 15.70 26.26
C ALA A 483 -0.55 15.69 24.71
N LEU A 484 -1.40 14.89 24.05
CA LEU A 484 -1.45 14.84 22.59
C LEU A 484 -1.86 16.20 22.00
N ARG A 485 -2.87 16.88 22.56
CA ARG A 485 -3.27 18.21 22.09
C ARG A 485 -2.10 19.20 22.17
N ARG A 486 -1.40 19.25 23.30
CA ARG A 486 -0.24 20.13 23.49
C ARG A 486 0.83 19.84 22.45
N ALA A 487 1.14 18.57 22.24
CA ALA A 487 2.13 18.14 21.26
C ALA A 487 1.74 18.53 19.83
N LEU A 488 0.48 18.30 19.43
CA LEU A 488 -0.02 18.68 18.11
C LEU A 488 0.03 20.20 17.87
N LEU A 489 -0.35 21.00 18.87
CA LEU A 489 -0.24 22.47 18.78
C LEU A 489 1.23 22.91 18.58
N ALA A 490 2.18 22.25 19.25
CA ALA A 490 3.60 22.51 19.06
C ALA A 490 4.11 22.17 17.65
N GLN A 491 3.45 21.23 16.95
CA GLN A 491 3.78 20.86 15.57
C GLN A 491 3.08 21.72 14.50
N GLY A 492 2.41 22.80 14.91
CA GLY A 492 1.74 23.74 14.00
C GLY A 492 0.27 23.43 13.70
N PHE A 493 -0.36 22.52 14.46
CA PHE A 493 -1.82 22.46 14.48
C PHE A 493 -2.38 23.70 15.17
N TYR A 494 -3.58 24.13 14.76
CA TYR A 494 -4.31 25.23 15.37
C TYR A 494 -5.72 24.82 15.74
N THR A 495 -6.25 25.41 16.81
CA THR A 495 -7.59 25.12 17.31
C THR A 495 -8.68 25.70 16.42
N THR A 496 -9.73 24.92 16.20
CA THR A 496 -10.97 25.32 15.52
C THR A 496 -12.17 24.88 16.35
N PRO A 497 -13.39 25.39 16.10
CA PRO A 497 -14.59 24.95 16.84
C PRO A 497 -14.91 23.46 16.73
N ARG A 498 -14.34 22.76 15.74
CA ARG A 498 -14.56 21.32 15.52
C ARG A 498 -13.40 20.43 16.03
N GLY A 499 -12.27 21.01 16.45
CA GLY A 499 -11.08 20.24 16.82
C GLY A 499 -9.77 20.92 16.43
N LEU A 500 -8.68 20.17 16.38
CA LEU A 500 -7.35 20.63 15.97
C LEU A 500 -7.16 20.45 14.47
N ARG A 501 -6.69 21.49 13.79
CA ARG A 501 -6.52 21.48 12.34
C ARG A 501 -5.09 21.79 11.94
N MET A 502 -4.63 21.14 10.88
CA MET A 502 -3.42 21.50 10.15
C MET A 502 -3.75 21.57 8.66
N ARG A 503 -3.15 22.52 7.95
CA ARG A 503 -3.29 22.67 6.49
C ARG A 503 -1.91 22.86 5.91
N ARG A 504 -1.69 22.32 4.71
CA ARG A 504 -0.46 22.57 3.96
C ARG A 504 -0.34 24.07 3.71
N SER A 505 0.81 24.66 4.06
CA SER A 505 1.13 26.03 3.69
C SER A 505 1.12 26.14 2.16
N PRO A 506 0.52 27.20 1.60
CA PRO A 506 0.39 27.40 0.16
C PRO A 506 1.75 27.49 -0.56
#